data_AF-A0A4Q3WBV4-F1
#
_entry.id   AF-A0A4Q3WBV4-F1
#
_cell.length_a   1.000
_cell.length_b   1.000
_cell.length_c   1.000
_cell.angle_alpha   90.00
_cell.angle_beta   90.00
_cell.angle_gamma   90.00
#
_symmetry.space_group_name_H-M   'P 1'
#
loop_
_entity.id
_entity.type
_entity.pdbx_description
1 polymer ?
#
loop_
_entity_poly.entity_id
_entity_poly.type
_entity_poly.pdbx_seq_one_letter_code
_entity_poly.pdbx_strand_id
1 'polypeptide(L)' 'MRSTSVNLLTPRQMAHQSGWSVKSIRKLLAERRIRHLKRGNRYLIPQNAIDEFLDANMVEPESGDGDRCTVEAEGLLL' A
#
# COMPACT_ATOMS: atom_id res chain seq x y z
N MET A 1 -20.41 -25.37 4.95
CA MET A 1 -19.12 -25.01 5.58
C MET A 1 -18.36 -24.14 4.59
N ARG A 2 -18.13 -22.84 4.86
CA ARG A 2 -17.33 -22.00 3.95
C ARG A 2 -15.86 -22.31 4.18
N SER A 3 -15.27 -23.07 3.26
CA SER A 3 -13.82 -23.22 3.17
C SER A 3 -13.27 -21.95 2.54
N THR A 4 -13.04 -20.90 3.32
CA THR A 4 -12.38 -19.70 2.82
C THR A 4 -10.90 -20.05 2.64
N SER A 5 -10.51 -20.44 1.43
CA SER A 5 -9.12 -20.73 1.08
C SER A 5 -8.32 -19.43 1.11
N VAL A 6 -7.56 -19.22 2.18
CA VAL A 6 -6.68 -18.05 2.33
C VAL A 6 -5.32 -18.38 1.72
N ASN A 7 -4.93 -17.63 0.70
CA ASN A 7 -3.61 -17.79 0.08
C ASN A 7 -2.55 -17.12 0.96
N LEU A 8 -1.57 -17.91 1.40
CA LEU A 8 -0.51 -17.48 2.32
C LEU A 8 0.81 -17.38 1.58
N LEU A 9 1.41 -16.19 1.63
CA LEU A 9 2.63 -15.84 0.93
C LEU A 9 3.80 -15.68 1.90
N THR A 10 4.99 -16.09 1.49
CA THR A 10 6.22 -15.73 2.21
C THR A 10 6.54 -14.24 1.98
N PRO A 11 7.38 -13.60 2.81
CA PRO A 11 7.76 -12.20 2.62
C PRO A 11 8.36 -11.90 1.23
N ARG A 12 9.07 -12.87 0.64
CA ARG A 12 9.63 -12.74 -0.70
C ARG A 12 8.56 -12.81 -1.80
N GLN A 13 7.58 -13.70 -1.64
CA GLN A 13 6.46 -13.78 -2.58
C GLN A 13 5.56 -12.55 -2.49
N MET A 14 5.28 -12.08 -1.27
CA MET A 14 4.49 -10.87 -1.05
C MET A 14 5.14 -9.65 -1.72
N ALA A 15 6.45 -9.47 -1.52
CA ALA A 15 7.21 -8.40 -2.19
C ALA A 15 7.11 -8.47 -3.72
N HIS A 16 7.17 -9.67 -4.30
CA HIS A 16 7.03 -9.85 -5.73
C HIS A 16 5.61 -9.53 -6.23
N GLN A 17 4.57 -9.88 -5.47
CA GLN A 17 3.19 -9.60 -5.85
C GLN A 17 2.79 -8.14 -5.64
N SER A 18 3.17 -7.53 -4.52
CA SER A 18 2.81 -6.13 -4.21
C SER A 18 3.70 -5.11 -4.92
N GLY A 19 4.81 -5.55 -5.52
CA GLY A 19 5.83 -4.67 -6.10
C GLY A 19 6.71 -3.96 -5.05
N TRP A 20 6.55 -4.26 -3.76
CA TRP A 20 7.32 -3.62 -2.69
C TRP A 20 8.64 -4.33 -2.43
N SER A 21 9.60 -3.62 -1.83
CA SER A 21 10.85 -4.26 -1.44
C SER A 21 10.65 -5.28 -0.31
N VAL A 22 11.40 -6.39 -0.34
CA VAL A 22 11.39 -7.40 0.75
C VAL A 22 11.74 -6.75 2.10
N LYS A 23 12.61 -5.73 2.11
CA LYS A 23 12.99 -4.99 3.31
C LYS A 23 11.79 -4.25 3.90
N SER A 24 11.00 -3.58 3.06
CA SER A 24 9.76 -2.91 3.46
C SER A 24 8.77 -3.90 4.07
N ILE A 25 8.53 -5.04 3.40
CA ILE A 25 7.64 -6.10 3.93
C ILE A 25 8.12 -6.62 5.29
N ARG A 26 9.43 -6.89 5.43
CA ARG A 26 10.01 -7.34 6.71
C ARG A 26 9.89 -6.29 7.81
N LYS A 27 10.05 -5.01 7.47
CA LYS A 27 9.86 -3.90 8.41
C LYS A 27 8.43 -3.87 8.93
N LEU A 28 7.44 -3.96 8.03
CA LEU A 28 6.02 -4.02 8.42
C LEU A 28 5.70 -5.22 9.32
N LEU A 29 6.31 -6.38 9.05
CA LEU A 29 6.17 -7.57 9.90
C LEU A 29 6.78 -7.37 11.29
N ALA A 30 7.98 -6.80 11.35
CA ALA A 30 8.67 -6.52 12.62
C ALA A 30 7.89 -5.51 13.48
N GLU A 31 7.35 -4.48 12.84
CA GLU A 31 6.50 -3.46 13.47
C GLU A 31 5.05 -3.93 13.70
N ARG A 32 4.70 -5.15 13.24
CA ARG A 32 3.35 -5.73 13.31
C ARG A 32 2.26 -4.85 12.71
N ARG A 33 2.60 -4.08 11.68
CA ARG A 33 1.66 -3.19 10.98
C ARG A 33 0.73 -3.92 10.01
N ILE A 34 1.06 -5.15 9.64
CA ILE A 34 0.27 -5.99 8.74
C ILE A 34 -0.09 -7.33 9.36
N ARG A 35 -1.22 -7.90 8.95
CA ARG A 35 -1.66 -9.22 9.39
C ARG A 35 -0.68 -10.28 8.90
N HIS A 36 -0.28 -11.18 9.79
CA HIS A 36 0.66 -12.25 9.48
C HIS A 36 0.50 -13.44 10.41
N LEU A 37 0.97 -14.58 9.94
CA LEU A 37 1.08 -15.83 10.67
C LEU A 37 2.55 -16.17 10.85
N LYS A 38 2.95 -16.46 12.09
CA LYS A 38 4.28 -16.98 12.38
C LYS A 38 4.19 -18.50 12.53
N ARG A 39 4.84 -19.24 11.62
CA ARG A 39 4.93 -20.70 11.67
C ARG A 39 6.39 -21.11 11.89
N GLY A 40 6.74 -21.40 13.14
CA GLY A 40 8.13 -21.65 13.56
C GLY A 40 9.01 -20.44 13.25
N ASN A 41 10.00 -20.63 12.37
CA ASN A 41 10.92 -19.56 11.94
C ASN A 41 10.49 -18.84 10.63
N ARG A 42 9.29 -19.15 10.10
CA ARG A 42 8.80 -18.52 8.85
C ARG A 42 7.60 -17.64 9.12
N TYR A 43 7.56 -16.52 8.42
CA TYR A 43 6.39 -15.66 8.33
C TYR A 43 5.57 -16.03 7.10
N LEU A 44 4.26 -16.06 7.26
CA LEU A 44 3.27 -16.24 6.23
C LEU A 44 2.33 -15.06 6.27
N ILE A 45 2.04 -14.49 5.12
CA ILE A 45 1.30 -13.24 4.98
C ILE A 45 0.08 -13.55 4.12
N PRO A 46 -1.15 -13.28 4.60
CA PRO A 46 -2.34 -13.35 3.75
C PRO A 46 -2.17 -12.44 2.53
N GLN A 47 -2.58 -12.88 1.35
CA GLN A 47 -2.44 -12.11 0.11
C GLN A 47 -3.04 -10.69 0.20
N ASN A 48 -4.16 -10.53 0.89
CA ASN A 48 -4.87 -9.26 1.09
C ASN A 48 -4.28 -8.37 2.20
N ALA A 49 -3.22 -8.79 2.90
CA ALA A 49 -2.72 -8.06 4.07
C ALA A 49 -2.10 -6.70 3.72
N ILE A 50 -1.57 -6.55 2.50
CA ILE A 50 -1.02 -5.27 2.02
C ILE A 50 -2.14 -4.33 1.60
N ASP A 51 -3.15 -4.84 0.90
CA ASP A 51 -4.31 -4.03 0.48
C ASP A 51 -5.04 -3.45 1.69
N GLU A 52 -5.33 -4.28 2.71
CA GLU A 52 -5.93 -3.80 3.95
C GLU A 52 -5.06 -2.79 4.70
N PHE A 53 -3.73 -2.93 4.61
CA PHE A 53 -2.82 -1.98 5.21
C PHE A 53 -2.86 -0.64 4.48
N LEU A 54 -2.93 -0.67 3.15
CA LEU A 54 -3.11 0.52 2.33
C LEU A 54 -4.43 1.19 2.67
N ASP A 55 -5.55 0.48 2.62
CA ASP A 55 -6.88 1.05 2.93
C ASP A 55 -6.93 1.71 4.31
N ALA A 56 -6.27 1.12 5.31
CA ALA A 56 -6.26 1.67 6.67
C ALA A 56 -5.26 2.82 6.91
N ASN A 57 -4.24 2.98 6.05
CA ASN A 57 -3.13 3.93 6.27
C ASN A 57 -2.94 4.91 5.09
N MET A 58 -3.74 4.82 4.04
CA MET A 58 -3.67 5.70 2.88
C MET A 58 -4.14 7.09 3.28
N VAL A 59 -3.25 8.06 3.15
CA VAL A 59 -3.58 9.48 3.30
C VAL A 59 -3.92 9.99 1.91
N GLU A 60 -5.14 10.48 1.71
CA GLU A 60 -5.46 11.18 0.48
C GLU A 60 -4.63 12.45 0.40
N PRO A 61 -3.87 12.67 -0.68
CA PRO A 61 -3.20 13.94 -0.85
C PRO A 61 -4.27 15.02 -0.87
N GLU A 62 -4.12 16.02 -0.01
CA GLU A 62 -4.93 17.22 -0.14
C GLU A 62 -4.69 17.71 -1.56
N SER A 63 -5.76 17.81 -2.35
CA SER A 63 -5.72 18.42 -3.67
C SER A 63 -5.33 19.86 -3.40
N GLY A 64 -4.02 20.11 -3.31
CA GLY A 64 -3.43 21.41 -3.18
C GLY A 64 -4.07 22.20 -4.29
N ASP A 65 -4.86 23.18 -3.85
CA ASP A 65 -5.58 24.14 -4.65
C ASP A 65 -4.79 24.36 -5.93
N GLY A 66 -5.44 24.06 -7.05
CA GLY A 66 -4.81 24.09 -8.36
C GLY A 66 -3.97 25.35 -8.43
N ASP A 67 -2.72 25.18 -8.84
CA ASP A 67 -1.90 26.25 -9.34
C ASP A 67 -2.74 26.98 -10.40
N ARG A 68 -3.50 27.99 -9.97
CA ARG A 68 -4.16 28.96 -10.82
C ARG A 68 -3.01 29.82 -11.29
N CYS A 69 -2.22 29.26 -12.21
CA CYS A 69 -1.47 30.05 -13.17
C CYS A 69 -2.54 30.78 -14.00
N THR A 70 -3.03 31.87 -13.44
CA THR A 70 -3.86 32.85 -14.12
C THR A 70 -2.89 33.46 -15.11
N VAL A 71 -2.82 32.87 -16.30
CA VAL A 71 -2.29 33.59 -17.45
C VAL A 71 -3.27 34.71 -17.70
N GLU A 72 -3.01 35.83 -17.05
CA GLU A 72 -3.48 37.15 -17.41
C GLU A 72 -3.05 37.42 -18.84
N ALA A 73 -3.82 36.87 -19.79
CA ALA A 73 -3.92 37.40 -21.12
C ALA A 73 -4.76 38.68 -21.01
N GLU A 74 -4.15 39.75 -20.48
CA GLU A 74 -4.57 41.11 -20.81
C GLU A 74 -4.35 41.29 -22.32
N GLY A 75 -5.38 40.90 -23.06
CA GLY A 75 -5.43 40.96 -24.52
C GLY A 75 -6.81 41.42 -24.96
N LEU A 76 -7.31 42.50 -24.37
CA LEU A 76 -8.34 43.32 -24.99
C LEU A 76 -7.87 44.77 -24.99
N LEU A 77 -7.36 45.24 -26.12
CA LEU A 77 -7.61 46.59 -26.63
C LEU A 77 -7.06 46.74 -28.07
N LEU A 78 -8.04 46.95 -28.97
CA LEU A 78 -8.00 47.53 -30.32
C LEU A 78 -7.58 46.62 -31.49
#